data_AF-A0A3S1MW41-F1
#
_entry.id   AF-A0A3S1MW41-F1
#
_cell.length_a   1.000
_cell.length_b   1.000
_cell.length_c   1.000
_cell.angle_alpha   90.00
_cell.angle_beta   90.00
_cell.angle_gamma   90.00
#
_symmetry.space_group_name_H-M   'P 1'
#
loop_
_entity.id
_entity.type
_entity.pdbx_description
1 polymer ?
#
loop_
_entity_poly.entity_id
_entity_poly.type
_entity_poly.pdbx_seq_one_letter_code
_entity_poly.pdbx_strand_id
1 'polypeptide(L)' 'INTGHPGSLTTVHANSARSAYERLALMVMQSNVGLSRSEILDYLREVIPVVVQMVRGDGGRRSIGEIKFTKAETI' A
#
# COMPACT_ATOMS: atom_id res chain seq x y z
N ILE A 1 -0.98 13.08 2.60
CA ILE A 1 -1.01 12.78 1.15
C ILE A 1 -2.06 13.60 0.40
N ASN A 2 -3.25 13.88 0.97
CA ASN A 2 -4.29 14.74 0.37
C ASN A 2 -4.19 16.25 0.67
N THR A 3 -3.00 16.78 0.93
CA THR A 3 -2.77 18.21 1.23
C THR A 3 -1.93 18.92 0.17
N GLY A 4 -1.82 18.36 -1.04
CA GLY A 4 -1.17 19.02 -2.18
C GLY A 4 0.30 18.64 -2.44
N HIS A 5 0.78 17.49 -1.94
CA HIS A 5 2.13 16.98 -2.23
C HIS A 5 2.08 15.74 -3.14
N PRO A 6 2.03 15.93 -4.48
CA PRO A 6 2.05 14.80 -5.42
C PRO A 6 3.39 14.06 -5.37
N GLY A 7 3.38 12.78 -5.71
CA GLY A 7 4.61 11.97 -5.85
C GLY A 7 5.20 11.43 -4.54
N SER A 8 4.42 11.36 -3.46
CA SER A 8 4.87 10.74 -2.20
C SER A 8 5.31 9.29 -2.42
N LEU A 9 6.47 8.92 -1.87
CA LEU A 9 7.03 7.57 -1.90
C LEU A 9 7.38 7.13 -0.48
N THR A 10 7.08 5.88 -0.15
CA THR A 10 7.43 5.28 1.15
C THR A 10 7.66 3.78 0.99
N THR A 11 8.11 3.14 2.07
CA THR A 11 8.37 1.69 2.12
C THR A 11 7.72 1.07 3.35
N VAL A 12 7.24 -0.16 3.23
CA VAL A 12 6.72 -0.96 4.35
C VAL A 12 7.16 -2.41 4.18
N HIS A 13 7.52 -3.10 5.27
CA HIS A 13 7.75 -4.54 5.18
C HIS A 13 6.41 -5.27 5.06
N ALA A 14 6.27 -6.05 4.00
CA ALA A 14 5.10 -6.86 3.69
C ALA A 14 5.50 -8.01 2.76
N ASN A 15 4.76 -9.12 2.82
CA ASN A 15 5.02 -10.32 2.03
C ASN A 15 4.29 -10.33 0.67
N SER A 16 3.46 -9.32 0.42
CA SER A 16 2.69 -9.10 -0.81
C SER A 16 2.09 -7.70 -0.81
N ALA A 17 1.68 -7.20 -1.98
CA ALA A 17 0.97 -5.92 -2.06
C ALA A 17 -0.32 -5.92 -1.22
N ARG A 18 -1.05 -7.05 -1.17
CA ARG A 18 -2.24 -7.19 -0.31
C ARG A 18 -1.88 -6.98 1.16
N SER A 19 -0.85 -7.68 1.66
CA SER A 19 -0.44 -7.58 3.06
C SER A 19 0.12 -6.21 3.43
N ALA A 20 0.63 -5.43 2.45
CA ALA A 20 1.05 -4.05 2.68
C ALA A 20 -0.15 -3.18 3.10
N TYR A 21 -1.27 -3.27 2.39
CA TYR A 21 -2.51 -2.57 2.78
C TYR A 21 -3.03 -3.01 4.14
N GLU A 22 -3.01 -4.32 4.43
CA GLU A 22 -3.41 -4.84 5.74
C GLU A 22 -2.57 -4.25 6.87
N ARG A 23 -1.25 -4.17 6.67
CA ARG A 23 -0.35 -3.63 7.67
C ARG A 23 -0.54 -2.12 7.88
N LEU A 24 -0.73 -1.38 6.81
CA LEU A 24 -1.09 0.03 6.88
C LEU A 24 -2.42 0.22 7.63
N ALA A 25 -3.43 -0.59 7.34
CA ALA A 25 -4.71 -0.54 8.02
C ALA A 25 -4.57 -0.80 9.52
N LEU A 26 -3.80 -1.82 9.91
CA LEU A 26 -3.52 -2.11 11.32
C LEU A 26 -2.83 -0.94 12.03
N MET A 27 -1.84 -0.29 11.40
CA MET A 27 -1.16 0.88 11.98
C MET A 27 -2.11 2.07 12.16
N VAL A 28 -3.04 2.29 11.21
CA VAL A 28 -4.07 3.34 11.33
C VAL A 28 -5.10 2.99 12.42
N MET A 29 -5.50 1.73 12.55
CA MET A 29 -6.42 1.31 13.62
C MET A 29 -5.83 1.56 15.02
N GLN A 30 -4.50 1.44 15.18
CA GLN A 30 -3.82 1.75 16.44
C GLN A 30 -3.85 3.24 16.80
N SER A 31 -4.04 4.15 15.84
CA SER A 31 -4.17 5.59 16.10
C SER A 31 -5.59 6.02 16.50
N ASN A 32 -6.50 5.06 16.70
CA ASN A 32 -7.85 5.27 17.23
C ASN A 32 -8.70 6.32 16.47
N VAL A 33 -8.61 6.31 15.14
CA VAL A 33 -9.30 7.26 14.23
C VAL A 33 -10.81 7.01 14.05
N GLY A 34 -11.39 6.00 14.71
CA GLY A 34 -12.83 5.72 14.68
C GLY A 34 -13.37 5.17 13.35
N LEU A 35 -12.50 4.81 12.40
CA LEU A 35 -12.87 4.19 11.13
C LEU A 35 -12.85 2.66 11.22
N SER A 36 -13.77 2.00 10.51
CA SER A 36 -13.74 0.55 10.34
C SER A 36 -12.57 0.12 9.46
N ARG A 37 -12.16 -1.15 9.58
CA ARG A 37 -11.08 -1.71 8.77
C ARG A 37 -11.36 -1.61 7.26
N SER A 38 -12.61 -1.80 6.83
CA SER A 38 -12.99 -1.67 5.42
C SER A 38 -12.82 -0.24 4.92
N GLU A 39 -13.31 0.75 5.67
CA GLU A 39 -13.17 2.16 5.31
C GLU A 39 -11.70 2.58 5.20
N ILE A 40 -10.85 2.11 6.12
CA ILE A 40 -9.41 2.37 6.06
C ILE A 40 -8.79 1.74 4.82
N LEU A 41 -9.13 0.48 4.51
CA LEU A 41 -8.59 -0.20 3.34
C LEU A 41 -9.02 0.46 2.03
N ASP A 42 -10.27 0.91 1.94
CA ASP A 42 -10.79 1.59 0.75
C ASP A 42 -10.09 2.95 0.58
N TYR A 43 -9.95 3.72 1.66
CA TYR A 43 -9.19 4.97 1.65
C TYR A 43 -7.74 4.75 1.22
N LEU A 44 -7.05 3.75 1.77
CA LEU A 44 -5.66 3.44 1.43
C LEU A 44 -5.49 3.05 -0.04
N ARG A 45 -6.43 2.31 -0.64
CA ARG A 45 -6.38 1.93 -2.06
C ARG A 45 -6.60 3.12 -2.99
N GLU A 46 -7.34 4.13 -2.54
CA GLU A 46 -7.54 5.37 -3.27
C GLU A 46 -6.29 6.25 -3.21
N VAL A 47 -5.71 6.45 -2.02
CA VAL A 47 -4.56 7.36 -1.82
C VAL A 47 -3.20 6.75 -2.15
N ILE A 48 -3.09 5.42 -2.15
CA ILE A 48 -1.88 4.66 -2.51
C ILE A 48 -2.26 3.73 -3.66
N PRO A 49 -2.36 4.26 -4.89
CA PRO A 49 -2.84 3.49 -6.03
C PRO A 49 -1.81 2.49 -6.57
N VAL A 50 -0.52 2.65 -6.23
CA VAL A 50 0.57 1.81 -6.71
C VAL A 50 1.31 1.20 -5.53
N VAL A 51 1.48 -0.12 -5.56
CA VAL A 51 2.37 -0.86 -4.66
C VAL A 51 3.32 -1.70 -5.48
N VAL A 52 4.63 -1.51 -5.28
CA VAL A 52 5.69 -2.31 -5.91
C VAL A 52 6.26 -3.26 -4.86
N GLN A 53 6.01 -4.56 -5.01
CA GLN A 53 6.58 -5.59 -4.15
C GLN A 53 7.98 -5.94 -4.64
N MET A 54 8.96 -5.77 -3.74
CA MET A 54 10.32 -6.24 -3.97
C MET A 54 10.46 -7.67 -3.43
N VAL A 55 11.10 -8.54 -4.21
CA VAL A 55 11.43 -9.92 -3.83
C VAL A 55 12.93 -10.14 -3.92
N ARG A 56 13.42 -11.18 -3.24
CA ARG A 56 14.82 -11.61 -3.31
C ARG A 56 14.84 -13.01 -3.90
N GLY A 57 15.39 -13.15 -5.09
CA GLY A 57 15.53 -14.45 -5.75
C GLY A 57 16.66 -15.29 -5.16
N ASP A 58 16.78 -16.53 -5.62
CA ASP A 58 17.72 -17.54 -5.10
C ASP A 58 19.20 -17.12 -5.15
N GLY A 59 19.56 -16.23 -6.08
CA GLY A 59 20.91 -15.62 -6.15
C GLY A 59 21.12 -14.41 -5.25
N GLY A 60 20.21 -14.13 -4.31
CA GLY A 60 20.27 -12.99 -3.40
C GLY A 60 19.99 -11.62 -4.06
N ARG A 61 19.73 -11.59 -5.37
CA ARG A 61 19.41 -10.39 -6.14
C ARG A 61 17.98 -9.93 -5.85
N ARG A 62 17.81 -8.61 -5.69
CA ARG A 62 16.50 -7.98 -5.56
C ARG A 62 15.90 -7.76 -6.94
N SER A 63 14.61 -8.07 -7.08
CA SER A 63 13.83 -7.81 -8.29
C SER A 63 12.42 -7.39 -7.91
N ILE A 64 11.68 -6.84 -8.87
CA ILE A 64 10.25 -6.60 -8.73
C ILE A 64 9.55 -7.95 -8.86
N GLY A 65 8.74 -8.32 -7.87
CA GLY A 65 7.94 -9.54 -7.88
C GLY A 65 6.49 -9.29 -8.28
N GLU A 66 5.93 -8.14 -7.89
CA GLU A 66 4.56 -7.75 -8.18
C GLU A 66 4.48 -6.22 -8.30
N ILE A 67 3.67 -5.73 -9.23
CA ILE A 67 3.20 -4.34 -9.25
C ILE A 67 1.69 -4.39 -9.17
N LYS A 68 1.13 -3.80 -8.11
CA LYS A 68 -0.31 -3.68 -7.92
C LYS A 68 -0.76 -2.26 -8.20
N PHE A 69 -1.76 -2.13 -9.07
CA PHE A 69 -2.47 -0.88 -9.34
C PHE A 69 -3.92 -1.01 -8.85
N THR A 70 -4.40 -0.07 -8.02
CA THR A 70 -5.74 -0.15 -7.40
C THR A 70 -6.70 0.94 -7.84
N LYS A 71 -6.25 1.92 -8.62
CA LYS A 71 -7.16 2.90 -9.23
C LYS A 71 -7.81 2.24 -10.44
N ALA A 72 -9.14 2.15 -10.46
CA ALA A 72 -9.85 1.82 -11.69
C ALA A 72 -9.57 2.92 -12.73
N GLU A 73 -9.41 2.56 -13.99
CA GLU A 73 -9.39 3.55 -15.07
C GLU A 73 -10.66 4.40 -14.94
N THR A 74 -10.48 5.69 -14.65
CA THR A 74 -11.55 6.66 -14.82
C THR A 74 -11.78 6.74 -16.33
N ILE A 75 -12.91 6.17 -16.79
CA ILE A 75 -13.39 6.26 -18.18
C ILE A 75 -13.43 7.73 -18.60
#